data_AF-A0AA41UTX3-F1
#
_entry.id   AF-A0AA41UTX3-F1
#
_cell.length_a   1.000
_cell.length_b   1.000
_cell.length_c   1.000
_cell.angle_alpha   90.00
_cell.angle_beta   90.00
_cell.angle_gamma   90.00
#
_symmetry.space_group_name_H-M   'P 1'
#
loop_
_entity.id
_entity.type
_entity.pdbx_description
1 polymer ?
#
loop_
_entity_poly.entity_id
_entity_poly.type
_entity_poly.pdbx_seq_one_letter_code
_entity_poly.pdbx_strand_id
1 'polypeptide(L)'
;METPKLMKLCNRLSVPCVQELAKLTLADIPSRYICTDDENPSAIDDETIPVIDLQKLLSTELVIGKLELDRLHSACKEWGFFQLVNHGADTLLMDNIKSEIQGFFNLPWDEKIKYGHKDGCEEGYGQHFVVSEDQRLDWADVFAMYTLPLHQRQPHLFPKLPLHLRLLFLSFLIFAFSTYSSTYVMVYIKA
;
A
#
# COMPACT_ATOMS: atom_id res chain seq x y z
N MET A 1 13.04 30.52 -3.58
CA MET A 1 13.05 29.13 -4.08
C MET A 1 13.03 28.25 -2.85
N GLU A 2 11.92 27.59 -2.55
CA GLU A 2 11.84 26.73 -1.36
C GLU A 2 12.70 25.49 -1.57
N THR A 3 13.50 25.14 -0.58
CA THR A 3 14.37 23.95 -0.62
C THR A 3 13.55 22.68 -0.43
N PRO A 4 13.85 21.58 -1.15
CA PRO A 4 13.18 20.30 -0.95
C PRO A 4 13.21 19.88 0.53
N LYS A 5 12.05 19.52 1.07
CA LYS A 5 11.97 18.98 2.43
C LYS A 5 12.52 17.56 2.43
N LEU A 6 13.67 17.40 3.04
CA LEU A 6 14.40 16.13 3.13
C LEU A 6 13.92 15.34 4.35
N MET A 7 13.64 14.05 4.19
CA MET A 7 13.47 13.14 5.33
C MET A 7 14.85 12.68 5.78
N LYS A 8 15.40 13.23 6.86
CA LYS A 8 16.53 12.58 7.56
C LYS A 8 15.96 11.48 8.44
N LEU A 9 15.99 10.25 7.93
CA LEU A 9 15.64 9.06 8.70
C LEU A 9 16.93 8.60 9.40
N CYS A 10 16.87 8.35 10.70
CA CYS A 10 18.07 8.09 11.49
C CYS A 10 18.94 6.98 10.88
N ASN A 11 20.24 7.28 10.70
CA ASN A 11 21.25 6.43 10.06
C ASN A 11 20.93 5.90 8.65
N ARG A 12 19.93 6.46 7.95
CA ARG A 12 19.64 6.16 6.54
C ARG A 12 19.87 7.38 5.66
N LEU A 13 20.13 7.11 4.38
CA LEU A 13 20.25 8.14 3.37
C LEU A 13 18.94 8.92 3.27
N SER A 14 19.07 10.24 3.28
CA SER A 14 17.92 11.12 3.30
C SER A 14 17.25 11.13 1.92
N VAL A 15 16.00 10.71 1.87
CA VAL A 15 15.20 10.74 0.64
C VAL A 15 14.19 11.89 0.73
N PRO A 16 14.05 12.70 -0.34
CA PRO A 16 13.04 13.74 -0.37
C PRO A 16 11.64 13.13 -0.45
N CYS A 17 10.69 13.81 0.19
CA CYS A 17 9.27 13.51 0.04
C CYS A 17 8.83 13.82 -1.39
N VAL A 18 8.31 12.82 -2.09
CA VAL A 18 7.93 12.94 -3.50
C VAL A 18 6.75 13.91 -3.66
N GLN A 19 5.79 13.92 -2.73
CA GLN A 19 4.68 14.86 -2.75
C GLN A 19 5.15 16.31 -2.56
N GLU A 20 6.21 16.57 -1.79
CA GLU A 20 6.78 17.92 -1.69
C GLU A 20 7.62 18.27 -2.93
N LEU A 21 8.36 17.31 -3.51
CA LEU A 21 9.06 17.50 -4.78
C LEU A 21 8.11 17.86 -5.92
N ALA A 22 6.96 17.19 -5.99
CA ALA A 22 5.94 17.44 -7.02
C ALA A 22 5.39 18.88 -6.98
N LYS A 23 5.42 19.55 -5.81
CA LYS A 23 5.01 20.95 -5.69
C LYS A 23 6.02 21.94 -6.23
N LEU A 24 7.30 21.55 -6.35
CA LEU A 24 8.39 22.46 -6.74
C LEU A 24 8.42 22.79 -8.24
N THR A 25 7.49 22.25 -9.05
CA THR A 25 7.42 22.45 -10.52
C THR A 25 8.82 22.40 -11.17
N LEU A 26 9.53 21.31 -10.93
CA LEU A 26 10.87 21.11 -11.48
C LEU A 26 10.78 20.96 -13.00
N ALA A 27 11.73 21.56 -13.72
CA ALA A 27 11.82 21.43 -15.18
C ALA A 27 12.12 19.98 -15.59
N ASP A 28 12.95 19.29 -14.79
CA ASP A 28 13.36 17.91 -15.02
C ASP A 28 13.21 17.07 -13.74
N ILE A 29 12.88 15.79 -13.91
CA ILE A 29 12.82 14.80 -12.83
C ILE A 29 14.25 14.49 -12.38
N PRO A 30 14.56 14.44 -11.07
CA PRO A 30 15.89 14.08 -10.60
C PRO A 30 16.33 12.69 -11.09
N SER A 31 17.60 12.55 -11.44
CA SER A 31 18.16 11.34 -12.08
C SER A 31 17.89 10.03 -11.33
N ARG A 32 17.77 10.08 -9.99
CA ARG A 32 17.45 8.90 -9.16
C ARG A 32 16.06 8.33 -9.40
N TYR A 33 15.14 9.08 -10.02
CA TYR A 33 13.78 8.62 -10.32
C TYR A 33 13.58 8.27 -11.80
N ILE A 34 14.64 8.34 -12.61
CA ILE A 34 14.60 7.98 -14.02
C ILE A 34 14.87 6.49 -14.13
N CYS A 35 13.90 5.73 -14.64
CA CYS A 35 14.13 4.36 -15.08
C CYS A 35 14.87 4.40 -16.42
N THR A 36 15.96 3.65 -16.57
CA THR A 36 16.63 3.46 -17.87
C THR A 36 16.04 2.23 -18.54
N ASP A 37 15.71 2.36 -19.82
CA ASP A 37 14.84 1.49 -20.63
C ASP A 37 15.33 0.03 -20.90
N ASP A 38 16.07 -0.60 -19.98
CA ASP A 38 16.28 -2.06 -20.01
C ASP A 38 15.04 -2.85 -19.52
N GLU A 39 14.02 -2.13 -19.02
CA GLU A 39 12.70 -2.64 -18.64
C GLU A 39 11.63 -2.20 -19.66
N ASN A 40 11.90 -2.40 -20.96
CA ASN A 40 10.83 -2.28 -21.95
C ASN A 40 9.83 -3.43 -21.68
N PRO A 41 8.59 -3.16 -21.22
CA PRO A 41 7.64 -4.24 -21.06
C PRO A 41 7.35 -4.76 -22.47
N SER A 42 7.78 -5.99 -22.73
CA SER A 42 7.35 -6.80 -23.86
C SER A 42 5.87 -6.56 -24.10
N ALA A 43 5.51 -6.33 -25.37
CA ALA A 43 4.17 -6.03 -25.86
C ALA A 43 3.06 -6.43 -24.89
N ILE A 44 2.30 -5.44 -24.40
CA ILE A 44 1.13 -5.65 -23.56
C ILE A 44 0.21 -6.60 -24.31
N ASP A 45 0.19 -7.86 -23.87
CA ASP A 45 -0.83 -8.80 -24.31
C ASP A 45 -2.15 -8.26 -23.76
N ASP A 46 -3.21 -8.24 -24.58
CA ASP A 46 -4.56 -7.78 -24.18
C ASP A 46 -5.22 -8.71 -23.12
N GLU A 47 -4.44 -9.58 -22.49
CA GLU A 47 -4.90 -10.47 -21.43
C GLU A 47 -5.28 -9.65 -20.19
N THR A 48 -6.56 -9.73 -19.83
CA THR A 48 -7.08 -9.06 -18.64
C THR A 48 -6.83 -9.89 -17.39
N ILE A 49 -6.46 -9.21 -16.30
CA ILE A 49 -6.26 -9.80 -14.97
C ILE A 49 -7.46 -10.67 -14.56
N PRO A 50 -7.27 -11.93 -14.12
CA PRO A 50 -8.35 -12.80 -13.69
C PRO A 50 -9.18 -12.18 -12.56
N VAL A 51 -10.50 -12.34 -12.67
CA VAL A 51 -11.47 -11.90 -11.65
C VAL A 51 -12.12 -13.11 -10.99
N ILE A 52 -11.93 -13.23 -9.67
CA ILE A 52 -12.46 -14.29 -8.82
C ILE A 52 -13.62 -13.75 -7.99
N ASP A 53 -14.73 -14.48 -7.96
CA ASP A 53 -15.93 -14.15 -7.20
C ASP A 53 -15.97 -14.95 -5.89
N LEU A 54 -15.84 -14.29 -4.75
CA LEU A 54 -15.79 -14.97 -3.46
C LEU A 54 -17.13 -15.67 -3.11
N GLN A 55 -18.27 -15.12 -3.53
CA GLN A 55 -19.58 -15.75 -3.26
C GLN A 55 -19.74 -17.05 -4.04
N LYS A 56 -19.29 -17.07 -5.31
CA LYS A 56 -19.27 -18.30 -6.10
C LYS A 56 -18.31 -19.33 -5.53
N LEU A 57 -17.13 -18.88 -5.08
CA LEU A 57 -16.14 -19.75 -4.45
C LEU A 57 -16.68 -20.42 -3.18
N LEU A 58 -17.47 -19.68 -2.39
CA LEU A 58 -18.11 -20.16 -1.15
C LEU A 58 -19.51 -20.76 -1.38
N SER A 59 -19.92 -20.98 -2.64
CA SER A 59 -21.24 -21.51 -2.96
C SER A 59 -21.43 -22.93 -2.42
N THR A 60 -22.64 -23.20 -1.90
CA THR A 60 -23.05 -24.56 -1.49
C THR A 60 -23.32 -25.46 -2.69
N GLU A 61 -23.51 -24.88 -3.88
CA GLU A 61 -23.64 -25.64 -5.13
C GLU A 61 -22.25 -26.09 -5.62
N LEU A 62 -22.01 -27.41 -5.54
CA LEU A 62 -20.71 -28.03 -5.85
C LEU A 62 -20.19 -27.65 -7.24
N VAL A 63 -21.07 -27.53 -8.25
CA VAL A 63 -20.66 -27.19 -9.62
C VAL A 63 -20.13 -25.75 -9.71
N ILE A 64 -20.80 -24.80 -9.06
CA ILE A 64 -20.40 -23.39 -9.05
C ILE A 64 -19.10 -23.21 -8.25
N GLY A 65 -19.05 -23.77 -7.04
CA GLY A 65 -17.87 -23.68 -6.19
C GLY A 65 -16.64 -24.33 -6.82
N LYS A 66 -16.80 -25.49 -7.47
CA LYS A 66 -15.71 -26.18 -8.17
C LYS A 66 -15.20 -25.38 -9.37
N LEU A 67 -16.09 -24.82 -10.18
CA LEU A 67 -15.71 -23.98 -11.32
C LEU A 67 -14.90 -22.76 -10.87
N GLU A 68 -15.34 -22.06 -9.83
CA GLU A 68 -14.64 -20.88 -9.34
C GLU A 68 -13.31 -21.23 -8.65
N LEU A 69 -13.24 -22.37 -7.96
CA LEU A 69 -12.00 -22.89 -7.38
C LEU A 69 -10.98 -23.23 -8.45
N ASP A 70 -11.40 -23.82 -9.58
CA ASP A 70 -10.50 -24.12 -10.69
C ASP A 70 -9.99 -22.82 -11.34
N ARG A 71 -10.83 -21.79 -11.45
CA ARG A 71 -10.41 -20.44 -11.90
C ARG A 71 -9.39 -19.81 -10.94
N LEU A 72 -9.62 -19.91 -9.63
CA LEU A 72 -8.67 -19.44 -8.62
C LEU A 72 -7.34 -20.19 -8.73
N HIS A 73 -7.38 -21.52 -8.89
CA HIS A 73 -6.18 -22.33 -9.06
C HIS A 73 -5.36 -21.90 -10.28
N SER A 74 -6.02 -21.72 -11.43
CA SER A 74 -5.37 -21.22 -12.65
C SER A 74 -4.82 -19.81 -12.47
N ALA A 75 -5.55 -18.89 -11.83
CA ALA A 75 -5.04 -17.55 -11.57
C ALA A 75 -3.78 -17.56 -10.68
N CYS A 76 -3.78 -18.36 -9.61
CA CYS A 76 -2.59 -18.51 -8.76
C CYS A 76 -1.40 -19.11 -9.52
N LYS A 77 -1.63 -20.08 -10.41
CA LYS A 77 -0.58 -20.81 -11.11
C LYS A 77 0.01 -20.04 -12.30
N GLU A 78 -0.84 -19.44 -13.12
CA GLU A 78 -0.44 -18.81 -14.37
C GLU A 78 -0.18 -17.30 -14.21
N TRP A 79 -0.90 -16.62 -13.30
CA TRP A 79 -0.77 -15.17 -13.09
C TRP A 79 -0.03 -14.78 -11.82
N GLY A 80 -0.25 -15.51 -10.72
CA GLY A 80 0.26 -15.14 -9.39
C GLY A 80 -0.46 -13.95 -8.74
N PHE A 81 -1.42 -13.33 -9.43
CA PHE A 81 -2.30 -12.28 -8.91
C PHE A 81 -3.68 -12.32 -9.57
N PHE A 82 -4.69 -11.79 -8.90
CA PHE A 82 -6.07 -11.74 -9.37
C PHE A 82 -6.85 -10.64 -8.65
N GLN A 83 -7.97 -10.21 -9.25
CA GLN A 83 -8.94 -9.35 -8.59
C GLN A 83 -9.97 -10.21 -7.87
N LEU A 84 -10.32 -9.85 -6.64
CA LEU A 84 -11.40 -10.50 -5.90
C LEU A 84 -12.62 -9.58 -5.88
N VAL A 85 -13.78 -10.10 -6.27
CA VAL A 85 -15.07 -9.39 -6.24
C VAL A 85 -16.06 -10.13 -5.36
N ASN A 86 -17.16 -9.45 -5.00
CA ASN A 86 -18.18 -9.99 -4.09
C ASN A 86 -17.57 -10.51 -2.77
N HIS A 87 -16.46 -9.90 -2.33
CA HIS A 87 -15.70 -10.32 -1.16
C HIS A 87 -16.43 -10.06 0.17
N GLY A 88 -17.56 -9.34 0.16
CA GLY A 88 -18.37 -9.07 1.34
C GLY A 88 -17.89 -7.90 2.19
N ALA A 89 -16.85 -7.17 1.76
CA ALA A 89 -16.43 -5.96 2.46
C ALA A 89 -17.46 -4.86 2.20
N ASP A 90 -17.85 -4.17 3.27
CA ASP A 90 -18.79 -3.06 3.16
C ASP A 90 -18.20 -1.93 2.29
N THR A 91 -18.94 -1.51 1.27
CA THR A 91 -18.49 -0.49 0.33
C THR A 91 -18.28 0.86 1.01
N LEU A 92 -19.16 1.21 1.95
CA LEU A 92 -19.05 2.44 2.73
C LEU A 92 -17.79 2.43 3.62
N LEU A 93 -17.49 1.30 4.27
CA LEU A 93 -16.22 1.11 5.00
C LEU A 93 -15.01 1.33 4.09
N MET A 94 -14.99 0.74 2.90
CA MET A 94 -13.88 0.89 1.96
C MET A 94 -13.70 2.32 1.48
N ASP A 95 -14.80 3.03 1.19
CA ASP A 95 -14.75 4.42 0.74
C ASP A 95 -14.31 5.37 1.86
N ASN A 96 -14.77 5.13 3.09
CA ASN A 96 -14.30 5.88 4.26
C ASN A 96 -12.81 5.68 4.51
N ILE A 97 -12.29 4.46 4.36
CA ILE A 97 -10.85 4.18 4.49
C ILE A 97 -10.05 4.96 3.43
N LYS A 98 -10.49 4.93 2.16
CA LYS A 98 -9.84 5.70 1.09
C LYS A 98 -9.82 7.20 1.42
N SER A 99 -10.96 7.75 1.83
CA SER A 99 -11.11 9.16 2.18
C SER A 99 -10.19 9.56 3.35
N GLU A 100 -10.15 8.76 4.41
CA GLU A 100 -9.30 9.06 5.58
C GLU A 100 -7.81 8.93 5.27
N ILE A 101 -7.41 7.97 4.44
CA ILE A 101 -6.02 7.87 4.00
C ILE A 101 -5.65 9.05 3.10
N GLN A 102 -6.51 9.44 2.17
CA GLN A 102 -6.31 10.65 1.38
C GLN A 102 -6.18 11.88 2.29
N GLY A 103 -7.04 11.99 3.31
CA GLY A 103 -6.97 13.03 4.33
C GLY A 103 -5.63 13.03 5.07
N PHE A 104 -5.11 11.86 5.44
CA PHE A 104 -3.80 11.70 6.06
C PHE A 104 -2.66 12.20 5.16
N PHE A 105 -2.62 11.80 3.88
CA PHE A 105 -1.56 12.25 2.95
C PHE A 105 -1.66 13.74 2.60
N ASN A 106 -2.85 14.33 2.74
CA ASN A 106 -3.08 15.78 2.59
C ASN A 106 -2.70 16.59 3.83
N LEU A 107 -2.36 15.95 4.96
CA LEU A 107 -1.88 16.67 6.14
C LEU A 107 -0.60 17.47 5.82
N PRO A 108 -0.37 18.60 6.54
CA PRO A 108 0.88 19.33 6.43
C PRO A 108 2.09 18.44 6.71
N TRP A 109 3.22 18.77 6.08
CA TRP A 109 4.49 18.08 6.27
C TRP A 109 4.81 17.81 7.75
N ASP A 110 4.71 18.84 8.59
CA ASP A 110 5.09 18.78 10.00
C ASP A 110 4.23 17.79 10.81
N GLU A 111 3.00 17.51 10.34
CA GLU A 111 2.14 16.50 10.94
C GLU A 111 2.48 15.09 10.46
N LYS A 112 2.80 14.92 9.17
CA LYS A 112 3.13 13.62 8.58
C LYS A 112 4.47 13.07 9.06
N ILE A 113 5.48 13.92 9.21
CA ILE A 113 6.81 13.48 9.70
C ILE A 113 6.81 12.96 11.13
N LYS A 114 5.78 13.27 11.93
CA LYS A 114 5.62 12.70 13.28
C LYS A 114 5.47 11.18 13.24
N TYR A 115 5.04 10.64 12.11
CA TYR A 115 4.92 9.22 11.85
C TYR A 115 6.12 8.65 11.10
N GLY A 116 7.18 9.44 10.87
CA GLY A 116 8.38 8.97 10.17
C GLY A 116 9.10 7.82 10.87
N HIS A 117 9.96 7.12 10.14
CA HIS A 117 10.76 6.03 10.71
C HIS A 117 11.56 6.49 11.92
N LYS A 118 11.55 5.68 12.97
CA LYS A 118 12.40 5.86 14.15
C LYS A 118 13.64 4.98 14.05
N ASP A 119 14.66 5.29 14.85
CA ASP A 119 15.86 4.46 14.99
C ASP A 119 15.50 2.97 15.17
N GLY A 120 15.99 2.12 14.26
CA GLY A 120 15.76 0.68 14.31
C GLY A 120 14.33 0.23 13.95
N CYS A 121 13.46 1.12 13.47
CA CYS A 121 12.09 0.79 13.06
C CYS A 121 11.88 1.15 11.59
N GLU A 122 11.46 0.16 10.79
CA GLU A 122 11.18 0.35 9.35
C GLU A 122 9.72 0.72 9.07
N GLU A 123 8.91 0.94 10.10
CA GLU A 123 7.50 1.29 9.98
C GLU A 123 7.30 2.80 10.15
N GLY A 124 6.29 3.33 9.47
CA GLY A 124 5.94 4.73 9.48
C GLY A 124 5.83 5.33 8.09
N TYR A 125 5.86 6.66 8.04
CA TYR A 125 5.83 7.47 6.84
C TYR A 125 7.25 7.68 6.28
N GLY A 126 7.44 7.35 5.01
CA GLY A 126 8.69 7.55 4.29
C GLY A 126 8.92 6.47 3.25
N GLN A 127 9.95 6.64 2.42
CA GLN A 127 10.36 5.56 1.52
C GLN A 127 11.04 4.43 2.31
N HIS A 128 10.62 3.20 2.03
CA HIS A 128 11.24 2.01 2.61
C HIS A 128 12.41 1.55 1.74
N PHE A 129 13.32 0.76 2.33
CA PHE A 129 14.39 0.04 1.61
C PHE A 129 15.38 0.88 0.79
N VAL A 130 15.68 2.11 1.22
CA VAL A 130 16.76 2.91 0.66
C VAL A 130 18.10 2.47 1.26
N VAL A 131 18.93 1.79 0.47
CA VAL A 131 20.19 1.15 0.88
C VAL A 131 21.44 1.83 0.31
N SER A 132 21.33 2.64 -0.75
CA SER A 132 22.48 3.37 -1.34
C SER A 132 22.11 4.72 -1.97
N GLU A 133 23.13 5.57 -2.20
CA GLU A 133 22.94 6.90 -2.82
C GLU A 133 22.66 6.79 -4.31
N ASP A 134 23.17 5.74 -4.95
CA ASP A 134 22.99 5.45 -6.37
C ASP A 134 21.70 4.66 -6.67
N GLN A 135 20.98 4.23 -5.62
CA GLN A 135 19.74 3.48 -5.78
C GLN A 135 18.68 4.33 -6.48
N ARG A 136 18.01 3.71 -7.46
CA ARG A 136 16.81 4.27 -8.07
C ARG A 136 15.64 4.24 -7.10
N LEU A 137 14.88 5.33 -7.08
CA LEU A 137 13.80 5.55 -6.15
C LEU A 137 12.47 5.55 -6.89
N ASP A 138 11.45 5.00 -6.23
CA ASP A 138 10.09 5.09 -6.71
C ASP A 138 9.57 6.52 -6.60
N TRP A 139 8.75 6.95 -7.56
CA TRP A 139 8.02 8.21 -7.47
C TRP A 139 6.79 8.05 -6.57
N ALA A 140 7.02 7.72 -5.29
CA ALA A 140 5.97 7.46 -4.31
C ALA A 140 6.41 7.85 -2.89
N ASP A 141 5.43 8.23 -2.07
CA ASP A 141 5.57 8.29 -0.61
C ASP A 141 4.75 7.15 0.00
N VAL A 142 5.30 6.47 0.99
CA VAL A 142 4.68 5.27 1.58
C VAL A 142 4.41 5.50 3.07
N PHE A 143 3.34 4.89 3.57
CA PHE A 143 3.13 4.67 4.99
C PHE A 143 2.92 3.18 5.21
N ALA A 144 3.82 2.53 5.94
CA ALA A 144 3.69 1.11 6.27
C ALA A 144 3.70 0.88 7.77
N MET A 145 2.91 -0.07 8.23
CA MET A 145 2.92 -0.53 9.63
C MET A 145 2.41 -1.96 9.72
N TYR A 146 2.91 -2.70 10.70
CA TYR A 146 2.32 -3.96 11.09
C TYR A 146 1.00 -3.72 11.82
N THR A 147 -0.03 -4.43 11.36
CA THR A 147 -1.37 -4.38 11.95
C THR A 147 -1.70 -5.67 12.71
N LEU A 148 -1.09 -6.79 12.37
CA LEU A 148 -1.23 -8.06 13.06
C LEU A 148 0.10 -8.83 12.99
N PRO A 149 0.39 -9.70 13.98
CA PRO A 149 -0.33 -9.85 15.26
C PRO A 149 -0.20 -8.60 16.17
N LEU A 150 -1.11 -8.45 17.14
CA LEU A 150 -1.22 -7.22 17.97
C LEU A 150 0.08 -6.83 18.68
N HIS A 151 0.89 -7.81 19.08
CA HIS A 151 2.16 -7.57 19.80
C HIS A 151 3.27 -6.99 18.90
N GLN A 152 3.12 -7.05 17.57
CA GLN A 152 4.05 -6.42 16.62
C GLN A 152 3.66 -4.98 16.27
N ARG A 153 2.48 -4.50 16.70
CA ARG A 153 2.09 -3.10 16.44
C ARG A 153 3.00 -2.15 17.19
N GLN A 154 3.59 -1.20 16.46
CA GLN A 154 4.39 -0.15 17.08
C GLN A 154 3.54 0.74 17.97
N PRO A 155 3.87 0.85 19.29
CA PRO A 155 3.11 1.69 20.23
C PRO A 155 3.10 3.17 19.85
N HIS A 156 4.05 3.60 19.02
CA HIS A 156 4.21 4.99 18.61
C HIS A 156 3.54 5.32 17.26
N LEU A 157 3.05 4.34 16.51
CA LEU A 157 2.39 4.56 15.21
C LEU A 157 0.88 4.36 15.33
N PHE A 158 0.42 3.12 15.47
CA PHE A 158 -1.00 2.79 15.40
C PHE A 158 -1.87 3.57 16.41
N PRO A 159 -1.48 3.75 17.68
CA PRO A 159 -2.27 4.52 18.63
C PRO A 159 -2.27 6.03 18.38
N LYS A 160 -1.34 6.54 17.56
CA LYS A 160 -1.20 7.97 17.24
C LYS A 160 -1.95 8.38 15.99
N LEU A 161 -2.38 7.42 15.16
CA LEU A 161 -3.24 7.70 14.01
C LEU A 161 -4.53 8.43 14.42
N PRO A 162 -5.10 9.26 13.54
CA PRO A 162 -6.41 9.86 13.75
C PRO A 162 -7.43 8.81 14.20
N LEU A 163 -8.24 9.15 15.22
CA LEU A 163 -9.13 8.18 15.87
C LEU A 163 -10.05 7.47 14.85
N HIS A 164 -10.61 8.23 13.90
CA HIS A 164 -11.51 7.68 12.90
C HIS A 164 -10.78 6.69 11.97
N LEU A 165 -9.66 7.10 11.36
CA LEU A 165 -8.80 6.23 10.56
C LEU A 165 -8.39 4.94 11.31
N ARG A 166 -8.02 5.06 12.59
CA ARG A 166 -7.66 3.90 13.43
C ARG A 166 -8.83 2.94 13.61
N LEU A 167 -10.04 3.45 13.88
CA LEU A 167 -11.24 2.61 14.04
C LEU A 167 -11.61 1.91 12.73
N LEU A 168 -11.53 2.61 11.59
CA LEU A 168 -11.78 2.01 10.28
C LEU A 168 -10.79 0.89 9.97
N PHE A 169 -9.49 1.07 10.25
CA PHE A 169 -8.51 -0.01 10.10
C PHE A 169 -8.86 -1.21 10.99
N LEU A 170 -9.28 -1.01 12.23
CA LEU A 170 -9.70 -2.11 13.09
C LEU A 170 -10.91 -2.85 12.51
N SER A 171 -11.94 -2.12 12.06
CA SER A 171 -13.11 -2.73 11.42
C SER A 171 -12.74 -3.53 10.18
N PHE A 172 -11.86 -2.98 9.33
CA PHE A 172 -11.37 -3.68 8.15
C PHE A 172 -10.56 -4.93 8.50
N LEU A 173 -9.68 -4.86 9.50
CA LEU A 173 -8.88 -6.01 9.94
C LEU A 173 -9.74 -7.10 10.57
N ILE A 174 -10.79 -6.74 11.33
CA ILE A 174 -11.75 -7.70 11.87
C ILE A 174 -12.46 -8.41 10.72
N PHE A 175 -12.94 -7.66 9.74
CA PHE A 175 -13.56 -8.21 8.54
C PHE A 175 -12.59 -9.12 7.75
N ALA A 176 -11.34 -8.68 7.57
CA ALA A 176 -10.36 -9.45 6.84
C ALA A 176 -9.97 -10.73 7.59
N PHE A 177 -9.88 -10.70 8.92
CA PHE A 177 -9.59 -11.88 9.73
C PHE A 177 -10.77 -12.86 9.81
N SER A 178 -12.01 -12.36 9.85
CA SER A 178 -13.20 -13.23 9.81
C SER A 178 -13.39 -13.92 8.45
N THR A 179 -12.78 -13.36 7.40
CA THR A 179 -12.96 -13.83 6.01
C THR A 179 -11.73 -14.60 5.50
N TYR A 180 -10.52 -14.28 5.97
CA TYR A 180 -9.24 -14.86 5.53
C TYR A 180 -8.38 -15.28 6.73
N SER A 181 -7.94 -16.54 6.76
CA SER A 181 -7.20 -17.12 7.91
C SER A 181 -5.75 -16.62 8.09
N SER A 182 -5.27 -15.69 7.25
CA SER A 182 -3.96 -15.03 7.42
C SER A 182 -3.92 -13.79 6.52
N THR A 183 -3.58 -12.63 7.07
CA THR A 183 -3.50 -11.38 6.30
C THR A 183 -2.13 -10.73 6.39
N TYR A 184 -1.41 -10.74 5.28
CA TYR A 184 -0.60 -9.60 4.87
C TYR A 184 -1.53 -8.71 4.01
N VAL A 185 -1.93 -7.55 4.54
CA VAL A 185 -2.64 -6.55 3.74
C VAL A 185 -1.60 -5.54 3.28
N MET A 186 -1.20 -5.61 2.02
CA MET A 186 -0.44 -4.55 1.36
C MET A 186 -1.45 -3.61 0.72
N VAL A 187 -1.73 -2.48 1.38
CA VAL A 187 -2.63 -1.45 0.85
C VAL A 187 -1.84 -0.63 -0.18
N TYR A 188 -2.00 -0.95 -1.45
CA TYR A 188 -1.56 -0.07 -2.54
C TYR A 188 -2.65 0.96 -2.79
N ILE A 189 -2.41 2.20 -2.36
CA ILE A 189 -3.17 3.35 -2.84
C ILE A 189 -2.36 3.94 -3.98
N LYS A 190 -2.80 3.65 -5.20
CA LYS A 190 -2.34 4.37 -6.38
C LYS A 190 -3.05 5.73 -6.36
N ALA A 191 -2.27 6.79 -6.17
CA ALA A 191 -2.75 8.17 -6.37
C ALA A 191 -2.96 8.45 -7.86
#